data_AF-A0A4V3CVZ8-F1
#
_entry.id   AF-A0A4V3CVZ8-F1
#
_cell.length_a   1.000
_cell.length_b   1.000
_cell.length_c   1.000
_cell.angle_alpha   90.00
_cell.angle_beta   90.00
_cell.angle_gamma   90.00
#
_symmetry.space_group_name_H-M   'P 1'
#
loop_
_entity.id
_entity.type
_entity.pdbx_description
1 polymer ?
#
loop_
_entity_poly.entity_id
_entity_poly.type
_entity_poly.pdbx_seq_one_letter_code
_entity_poly.pdbx_strand_id
1 'polypeptide(L)'
;MIRKTVLAAALAAASVAPAAAAPTIIGVEYLERVYGGCYNASMCVVKGTAIPAGKTLFVTDVSCVVKIAPDQTLLTLDLASRKADEAYTGLSAALQPQYMGITSVRYYQAHQQMRFVVFPGEKPVIDVIKSKAPGDNFADCTIVGVLK
;
A
#
# COMPACT_ATOMS: atom_id res chain seq x y z
N MET A 1 1.43 -15.12 -61.44
CA MET A 1 2.11 -14.62 -60.23
C MET A 1 1.06 -14.12 -59.25
N ILE A 2 0.83 -14.81 -58.13
CA ILE A 2 -0.17 -14.40 -57.12
C ILE A 2 0.59 -14.30 -55.78
N ARG A 3 0.81 -13.07 -55.30
CA ARG A 3 1.40 -12.80 -54.00
C ARG A 3 0.31 -12.89 -52.94
N LYS A 4 0.37 -13.91 -52.08
CA LYS A 4 -0.47 -14.01 -50.87
C LYS A 4 0.20 -13.22 -49.75
N THR A 5 -0.34 -12.06 -49.41
CA THR A 5 0.00 -11.30 -48.21
C THR A 5 -0.74 -11.91 -47.02
N VAL A 6 0.02 -12.49 -46.09
CA VAL A 6 -0.50 -12.99 -44.81
C VAL A 6 -0.40 -11.85 -43.79
N LEU A 7 -1.54 -11.32 -43.36
CA LEU A 7 -1.63 -10.35 -42.28
C LEU A 7 -1.50 -11.10 -40.94
N ALA A 8 -0.39 -10.92 -40.23
CA ALA A 8 -0.24 -11.44 -38.87
C ALA A 8 -1.05 -10.56 -37.91
N ALA A 9 -2.13 -11.11 -37.37
CA ALA A 9 -2.88 -10.50 -36.29
C ALA A 9 -2.05 -10.55 -35.00
N ALA A 10 -1.47 -9.43 -34.61
CA ALA A 10 -0.86 -9.27 -33.29
C ALA A 10 -1.98 -9.26 -32.24
N LEU A 11 -2.15 -10.36 -31.51
CA LEU A 11 -2.95 -10.37 -30.29
C LEU A 11 -2.23 -9.50 -29.26
N ALA A 12 -2.71 -8.28 -29.08
CA ALA A 12 -2.38 -7.46 -27.93
C ALA A 12 -2.98 -8.14 -26.68
N ALA A 13 -2.15 -8.90 -25.97
CA ALA A 13 -2.47 -9.36 -24.63
C ALA A 13 -2.52 -8.12 -23.73
N ALA A 14 -3.72 -7.56 -23.55
CA ALA A 14 -3.96 -6.55 -22.53
C ALA A 14 -3.75 -7.21 -21.18
N SER A 15 -2.60 -6.93 -20.55
CA SER A 15 -2.32 -7.31 -19.18
C SER A 15 -3.32 -6.60 -18.28
N VAL A 16 -4.34 -7.34 -17.83
CA VAL A 16 -5.30 -6.86 -16.83
C VAL A 16 -4.52 -6.66 -15.53
N ALA A 17 -4.21 -5.40 -15.19
CA ALA A 17 -3.63 -5.09 -13.90
C ALA A 17 -4.60 -5.59 -12.81
N PRO A 18 -4.13 -6.31 -11.77
CA PRO A 18 -5.02 -6.75 -10.70
C PRO A 18 -5.64 -5.51 -10.07
N ALA A 19 -6.97 -5.43 -10.13
CA ALA A 19 -7.71 -4.38 -9.46
C ALA A 19 -7.43 -4.50 -7.95
N ALA A 20 -6.96 -3.42 -7.33
CA ALA A 20 -6.91 -3.32 -5.88
C ALA A 20 -8.31 -3.63 -5.34
N ALA A 21 -8.41 -4.54 -4.37
CA ALA A 21 -9.69 -4.90 -3.79
C ALA A 21 -10.29 -3.66 -3.13
N ALA A 22 -11.46 -3.23 -3.60
CA ALA A 22 -12.17 -2.13 -2.99
C ALA A 22 -12.41 -2.41 -1.49
N PRO A 23 -12.39 -1.38 -0.63
CA PRO A 23 -12.63 -1.57 0.79
C PRO A 23 -14.00 -2.21 1.00
N THR A 24 -14.04 -3.20 1.88
CA THR A 24 -15.29 -3.82 2.29
C THR A 24 -15.88 -2.96 3.39
N ILE A 25 -17.04 -2.35 3.12
CA ILE A 25 -17.77 -1.52 4.08
C ILE A 25 -19.06 -2.26 4.48
N ILE A 26 -19.10 -2.78 5.71
CA ILE A 26 -20.29 -3.45 6.27
C ILE A 26 -20.86 -2.54 7.36
N GLY A 27 -21.86 -1.74 7.02
CA GLY A 27 -22.41 -0.72 7.91
C GLY A 27 -21.38 0.36 8.22
N VAL A 28 -20.82 0.33 9.44
CA VAL A 28 -19.76 1.25 9.89
C VAL A 28 -18.38 0.61 9.86
N GLU A 29 -18.26 -0.69 9.62
CA GLU A 29 -16.97 -1.38 9.62
C GLU A 29 -16.21 -1.08 8.33
N TYR A 30 -14.91 -0.83 8.46
CA TYR A 30 -13.98 -0.60 7.36
C TYR A 30 -12.90 -1.67 7.38
N LEU A 31 -12.74 -2.37 6.27
CA LEU A 31 -11.60 -3.25 6.04
C LEU A 31 -11.05 -3.01 4.64
N GLU A 32 -9.76 -2.71 4.56
CA GLU A 32 -9.06 -2.56 3.29
C GLU A 32 -7.72 -3.28 3.33
N ARG A 33 -7.41 -4.04 2.28
CA ARG A 33 -6.06 -4.55 2.01
C ARG A 33 -5.41 -3.73 0.91
N VAL A 34 -4.30 -3.09 1.23
CA VAL A 34 -3.50 -2.29 0.30
C VAL A 34 -2.20 -3.02 0.00
N TYR A 35 -1.85 -3.10 -1.28
CA TYR A 35 -0.62 -3.74 -1.74
C TYR A 35 0.07 -2.84 -2.76
N GLY A 36 1.38 -2.66 -2.62
CA GLY A 36 2.15 -1.84 -3.53
C GLY A 36 3.64 -2.13 -3.49
N GLY A 37 4.33 -1.74 -4.56
CA GLY A 37 5.77 -1.91 -4.71
C GLY A 37 6.41 -0.74 -5.44
N CYS A 38 7.58 -0.33 -4.98
CA CYS A 38 8.35 0.76 -5.55
C CYS A 38 9.77 0.26 -5.84
N TYR A 39 10.07 0.03 -7.12
CA TYR A 39 11.37 -0.45 -7.55
C TYR A 39 12.38 0.68 -7.58
N ASN A 40 13.59 0.42 -7.09
CA ASN A 40 14.70 1.39 -7.12
C ASN A 40 14.39 2.73 -6.44
N ALA A 41 13.49 2.74 -5.46
CA ALA A 41 13.14 3.91 -4.66
C ALA A 41 13.35 3.62 -3.17
N SER A 42 13.95 4.58 -2.43
CA SER A 42 14.15 4.45 -0.97
C SER A 42 12.86 4.64 -0.19
N MET A 43 11.87 5.31 -0.78
CA MET A 43 10.54 5.52 -0.22
C MET A 43 9.52 4.81 -1.11
N CYS A 44 8.60 4.07 -0.49
CA CYS A 44 7.42 3.54 -1.15
C CYS A 44 6.15 3.98 -0.44
N VAL A 45 5.17 4.37 -1.24
CA VAL A 45 3.89 4.92 -0.76
C VAL A 45 2.78 4.03 -1.29
N VAL A 46 2.13 3.29 -0.40
CA VAL A 46 1.00 2.43 -0.74
C VAL A 46 -0.29 3.12 -0.30
N LYS A 47 -1.15 3.43 -1.26
CA LYS A 47 -2.34 4.27 -1.04
C LYS A 47 -3.57 3.40 -0.85
N GLY A 48 -4.34 3.66 0.19
CA GLY A 48 -5.69 3.15 0.35
C GLY A 48 -6.72 4.01 -0.36
N THR A 49 -7.98 3.66 -0.14
CA THR A 49 -9.14 4.29 -0.75
C THR A 49 -9.52 5.55 0.01
N ALA A 50 -10.00 6.56 -0.74
CA ALA A 50 -10.48 7.80 -0.12
C ALA A 50 -11.70 7.51 0.77
N ILE A 51 -11.70 8.10 1.96
CA ILE A 51 -12.80 8.02 2.90
C ILE A 51 -13.98 8.84 2.36
N PRO A 52 -15.20 8.27 2.34
CA PRO A 52 -16.38 8.98 1.83
C PRO A 52 -16.59 10.35 2.48
N ALA A 53 -17.11 11.30 1.72
CA ALA A 53 -17.47 12.62 2.25
C ALA A 53 -18.44 12.49 3.44
N GLY A 54 -18.24 13.33 4.46
CA GLY A 54 -19.02 13.30 5.70
C GLY A 54 -18.74 12.12 6.63
N LYS A 55 -17.78 11.23 6.30
CA LYS A 55 -17.36 10.12 7.15
C LYS A 55 -15.92 10.27 7.60
N THR A 56 -15.65 9.92 8.85
CA THR A 56 -14.30 9.85 9.41
C THR A 56 -13.98 8.39 9.68
N LEU A 57 -12.83 7.92 9.19
CA LEU A 57 -12.34 6.58 9.53
C LEU A 57 -11.52 6.67 10.82
N PHE A 58 -11.94 5.91 11.82
CA PHE A 58 -11.16 5.62 13.01
C PHE A 58 -10.48 4.27 12.81
N VAL A 59 -9.20 4.28 12.47
CA VAL A 59 -8.38 3.08 12.34
C VAL A 59 -8.12 2.50 13.72
N THR A 60 -8.45 1.23 13.87
CA THR A 60 -8.33 0.46 15.12
C THR A 60 -7.21 -0.56 15.08
N ASP A 61 -6.89 -1.08 13.90
CA ASP A 61 -5.84 -2.07 13.70
C ASP A 61 -5.19 -1.89 12.34
N VAL A 62 -3.86 -2.07 12.31
CA VAL A 62 -3.11 -2.22 11.06
C VAL A 62 -2.18 -3.41 11.18
N SER A 63 -2.17 -4.23 10.14
CA SER A 63 -1.19 -5.30 9.95
C SER A 63 -0.47 -5.09 8.64
N CYS A 64 0.86 -5.17 8.63
CA CYS A 64 1.69 -4.97 7.45
C CYS A 64 2.77 -6.04 7.37
N VAL A 65 3.03 -6.52 6.16
CA VAL A 65 4.23 -7.26 5.79
C VAL A 65 4.99 -6.45 4.74
N VAL A 66 6.24 -6.15 5.04
CA VAL A 66 7.15 -5.40 4.17
C VAL A 66 8.27 -6.31 3.70
N LYS A 67 8.57 -6.28 2.41
CA LYS A 67 9.66 -7.01 1.77
C LYS A 67 10.64 -6.03 1.15
N ILE A 68 11.90 -6.07 1.58
CA ILE A 68 12.99 -5.26 1.00
C ILE A 68 14.19 -6.13 0.60
N ALA A 69 15.10 -5.56 -0.19
CA ALA A 69 16.33 -6.23 -0.60
C ALA A 69 17.19 -6.69 0.60
N PRO A 70 17.94 -7.80 0.49
CA PRO A 70 18.63 -8.43 1.62
C PRO A 70 19.76 -7.59 2.24
N ASP A 71 20.27 -6.61 1.51
CA ASP A 71 21.36 -5.71 1.90
C ASP A 71 20.85 -4.34 2.40
N GLN A 72 19.59 -4.28 2.83
CA GLN A 72 18.88 -3.07 3.25
C GLN A 72 18.25 -3.22 4.63
N THR A 73 17.84 -2.10 5.22
CA THR A 73 17.09 -2.08 6.47
C THR A 73 15.87 -1.22 6.31
N LEU A 74 14.77 -1.63 6.93
CA LEU A 74 13.59 -0.80 7.09
C LEU A 74 13.93 0.31 8.09
N LEU A 75 13.76 1.56 7.69
CA LEU A 75 14.00 2.73 8.53
C LEU A 75 12.71 3.19 9.19
N THR A 76 11.64 3.34 8.39
CA THR A 76 10.32 3.71 8.90
C THR A 76 9.23 2.92 8.19
N LEU A 77 8.15 2.70 8.93
CA LEU A 77 6.90 2.17 8.44
C LEU A 77 5.79 2.96 9.14
N ASP A 78 5.10 3.81 8.39
CA ASP A 78 4.14 4.76 8.95
C ASP A 78 2.77 4.60 8.30
N LEU A 79 1.72 4.68 9.10
CA LEU A 79 0.37 4.97 8.60
C LEU A 79 0.18 6.48 8.61
N ALA A 80 -0.10 7.07 7.46
CA ALA A 80 -0.38 8.48 7.30
C ALA A 80 -1.80 8.73 6.78
N SER A 81 -2.31 9.93 7.03
CA SER A 81 -3.49 10.44 6.32
C SER A 81 -3.04 11.44 5.26
N ARG A 82 -3.56 11.29 4.04
CA ARG A 82 -3.25 12.22 2.93
C ARG A 82 -4.51 12.72 2.26
N LYS A 83 -4.47 13.97 1.79
CA LYS A 83 -5.54 14.54 0.98
C LYS A 83 -5.60 13.90 -0.41
N ALA A 84 -6.67 14.18 -1.15
CA ALA A 84 -6.86 13.70 -2.51
C ALA A 84 -5.69 14.08 -3.44
N ASP A 85 -5.13 15.29 -3.28
CA ASP A 85 -3.97 15.83 -3.99
C ASP A 85 -2.60 15.32 -3.47
N GLU A 86 -2.61 14.29 -2.61
CA GLU A 86 -1.42 13.72 -1.94
C GLU A 86 -0.75 14.65 -0.92
N ALA A 87 -1.31 15.81 -0.64
CA ALA A 87 -0.77 16.70 0.37
C ALA A 87 -0.78 16.03 1.74
N TYR A 88 0.37 16.08 2.42
CA TYR A 88 0.53 15.56 3.76
C TYR A 88 -0.26 16.42 4.75
N THR A 89 -1.00 15.77 5.64
CA THR A 89 -1.89 16.46 6.61
C THR A 89 -1.22 16.73 7.94
N GLY A 90 0.03 16.29 8.14
CA GLY A 90 0.71 16.33 9.44
C GLY A 90 0.40 15.12 10.33
N LEU A 91 -0.53 14.24 9.90
CA LEU A 91 -0.96 13.09 10.69
C LEU A 91 -0.31 11.81 10.17
N SER A 92 0.60 11.27 10.98
CA SER A 92 1.15 9.94 10.81
C SER A 92 1.27 9.23 12.15
N ALA A 93 1.30 7.91 12.10
CA ALA A 93 1.53 7.04 13.23
C ALA A 93 2.55 5.96 12.81
N ALA A 94 3.68 5.95 13.51
CA ALA A 94 4.70 4.95 13.30
C ALA A 94 4.19 3.57 13.75
N LEU A 95 4.34 2.60 12.85
CA LEU A 95 4.16 1.19 13.16
C LEU A 95 5.48 0.65 13.70
N GLN A 96 5.42 -0.38 14.56
CA GLN A 96 6.60 -1.02 15.15
C GLN A 96 6.89 -2.36 14.45
N PRO A 97 7.62 -2.38 13.32
CA PRO A 97 7.90 -3.60 12.59
C PRO A 97 8.96 -4.46 13.28
N GLN A 98 8.76 -5.77 13.26
CA GLN A 98 9.71 -6.79 13.68
C GLN A 98 10.34 -7.47 12.46
N TYR A 99 11.65 -7.70 12.50
CA TYR A 99 12.36 -8.42 11.45
C TYR A 99 12.10 -9.93 11.56
N MET A 100 11.72 -10.57 10.46
CA MET A 100 11.26 -11.97 10.43
C MET A 100 12.34 -12.99 9.97
N GLY A 101 13.55 -12.57 9.59
CA GLY A 101 14.70 -13.48 9.50
C GLY A 101 14.84 -14.39 8.26
N ILE A 102 14.54 -13.93 7.04
CA ILE A 102 14.67 -14.75 5.81
C ILE A 102 15.91 -14.33 4.98
N THR A 103 16.59 -15.29 4.35
CA THR A 103 17.95 -15.13 3.79
C THR A 103 18.04 -14.48 2.41
N SER A 104 17.01 -14.64 1.56
CA SER A 104 17.04 -14.09 0.19
C SER A 104 16.46 -12.68 0.07
N VAL A 105 15.61 -12.30 1.02
CA VAL A 105 14.94 -10.99 1.13
C VAL A 105 14.62 -10.71 2.59
N ARG A 106 14.64 -9.44 2.99
CA ARG A 106 14.31 -9.08 4.37
C ARG A 106 12.82 -8.82 4.50
N TYR A 107 12.19 -9.59 5.39
CA TYR A 107 10.80 -9.40 5.75
C TYR A 107 10.70 -8.69 7.09
N TYR A 108 9.81 -7.70 7.13
CA TYR A 108 9.42 -7.01 8.34
C TYR A 108 7.91 -7.16 8.50
N GLN A 109 7.45 -7.44 9.71
CA GLN A 109 6.04 -7.55 10.02
C GLN A 109 5.67 -6.58 11.13
N ALA A 110 4.62 -5.80 10.94
CA ALA A 110 4.01 -5.01 11.99
C ALA A 110 2.56 -5.45 12.17
N HIS A 111 2.11 -5.55 13.41
CA HIS A 111 0.69 -5.67 13.74
C HIS A 111 0.45 -4.82 14.97
N GLN A 112 -0.41 -3.82 14.84
CA GLN A 112 -0.56 -2.79 15.86
C GLN A 112 -2.02 -2.37 15.97
N GLN A 113 -2.57 -2.54 17.17
CA GLN A 113 -3.78 -1.85 17.57
C GLN A 113 -3.47 -0.37 17.80
N MET A 114 -4.29 0.51 17.25
CA MET A 114 -4.04 1.94 17.29
C MET A 114 -5.32 2.75 17.32
N ARG A 115 -5.17 4.06 17.53
CA ARG A 115 -6.26 5.04 17.40
C ARG A 115 -5.77 6.12 16.46
N PHE A 116 -6.01 5.91 15.18
CA PHE A 116 -5.62 6.85 14.13
C PHE A 116 -6.85 7.31 13.35
N VAL A 117 -6.83 8.56 12.90
CA VAL A 117 -8.00 9.20 12.28
C VAL A 117 -7.65 9.60 10.86
N VAL A 118 -8.51 9.25 9.92
CA VAL A 118 -8.48 9.71 8.53
C VAL A 118 -9.77 10.47 8.26
N PHE A 119 -9.65 11.75 7.90
CA PHE A 119 -10.79 12.66 7.76
C PHE A 119 -11.55 12.46 6.44
N PRO A 120 -12.77 13.01 6.30
CA PRO A 120 -13.53 12.90 5.06
C PRO A 120 -12.76 13.38 3.84
N GLY A 121 -12.77 12.59 2.76
CA GLY A 121 -12.07 12.90 1.51
C GLY A 121 -10.55 12.68 1.55
N GLU A 122 -9.98 12.34 2.70
CA GLU A 122 -8.60 11.88 2.84
C GLU A 122 -8.50 10.37 2.58
N LYS A 123 -7.29 9.84 2.51
CA LYS A 123 -7.03 8.40 2.36
C LYS A 123 -5.96 7.95 3.36
N PRO A 124 -6.08 6.72 3.90
CA PRO A 124 -4.99 6.10 4.62
C PRO A 124 -3.86 5.75 3.65
N VAL A 125 -2.63 5.98 4.05
CA VAL A 125 -1.44 5.74 3.23
C VAL A 125 -0.38 5.06 4.07
N ILE A 126 0.23 4.00 3.54
CA ILE A 126 1.37 3.34 4.18
C ILE A 126 2.64 3.86 3.53
N ASP A 127 3.47 4.52 4.33
CA ASP A 127 4.78 5.00 3.94
C ASP A 127 5.85 4.00 4.42
N VAL A 128 6.70 3.56 3.50
CA VAL A 128 7.75 2.56 3.74
C VAL A 128 9.08 3.14 3.30
N ILE A 129 9.96 3.42 4.26
CA ILE A 129 11.29 3.99 3.98
C ILE A 129 12.37 2.97 4.31
N LYS A 130 13.27 2.73 3.36
CA LYS A 130 14.42 1.82 3.51
C LYS A 130 15.75 2.55 3.32
N SER A 131 16.83 1.91 3.77
CA SER A 131 18.14 2.54 3.91
C SER A 131 18.83 3.02 2.62
N LYS A 132 18.44 2.51 1.45
CA LYS A 132 18.98 2.95 0.14
C LYS A 132 18.00 2.66 -1.00
N ALA A 133 18.12 3.38 -2.12
CA ALA A 133 17.13 3.35 -3.19
C ALA A 133 17.09 2.04 -4.02
N PRO A 134 18.21 1.48 -4.53
CA PRO A 134 18.18 0.33 -5.44
C PRO A 134 17.41 -0.87 -4.89
N GLY A 135 16.81 -1.68 -5.75
CA GLY A 135 16.16 -2.94 -5.37
C GLY A 135 14.74 -2.82 -4.82
N ASP A 136 14.20 -3.95 -4.37
CA ASP A 136 12.80 -4.15 -4.03
C ASP A 136 12.35 -3.40 -2.78
N ASN A 137 11.14 -2.82 -2.82
CA ASN A 137 10.45 -2.24 -1.69
C ASN A 137 8.95 -2.48 -1.85
N PHE A 138 8.42 -3.51 -1.19
CA PHE A 138 7.02 -3.89 -1.26
C PHE A 138 6.38 -3.87 0.12
N ALA A 139 5.11 -3.48 0.16
CA ALA A 139 4.28 -3.63 1.34
C ALA A 139 2.91 -4.22 0.99
N ASP A 140 2.45 -5.09 1.87
CA ASP A 140 1.12 -5.69 1.89
C ASP A 140 0.52 -5.43 3.26
N CYS A 141 -0.47 -4.55 3.32
CA CYS A 141 -1.05 -4.09 4.56
C CYS A 141 -2.55 -4.26 4.59
N THR A 142 -3.09 -4.61 5.75
CA THR A 142 -4.52 -4.59 6.05
C THR A 142 -4.79 -3.50 7.07
N ILE A 143 -5.76 -2.65 6.77
CA ILE A 143 -6.21 -1.53 7.59
C ILE A 143 -7.65 -1.82 8.01
N VAL A 144 -7.88 -1.86 9.32
CA VAL A 144 -9.20 -2.12 9.90
C VAL A 144 -9.61 -0.92 10.75
N GLY A 145 -10.87 -0.54 10.65
CA GLY A 145 -11.40 0.57 11.42
C GLY A 145 -12.91 0.69 11.36
N VAL A 146 -13.39 1.84 11.81
CA VAL A 146 -14.82 2.17 11.84
C VAL A 146 -15.06 3.55 11.22
N LEU A 147 -15.96 3.62 10.25
CA LEU A 147 -16.49 4.85 9.67
C LEU A 147 -17.57 5.44 10.59
N LYS A 148 -17.40 6.69 11.00
CA LYS A 148 -18.42 7.46 11.72
C LYS A 148 -18.87 8.64 10.89
#